data_AF-A0A6J4NEV7-F1
#
_entry.id   AF-A0A6J4NEV7-F1
#
_cell.length_a   1.000
_cell.length_b   1.000
_cell.length_c   1.000
_cell.angle_alpha   90.00
_cell.angle_beta   90.00
_cell.angle_gamma   90.00
#
_symmetry.space_group_name_H-M   'P 1'
#
loop_
_entity.id
_entity.type
_entity.pdbx_description
1 polymer ?
#
loop_
_entity_poly.entity_id
_entity_poly.type
_entity_poly.pdbx_seq_one_letter_code
_entity_poly.pdbx_strand_id
1 'polypeptide(L)'
;MSKNKANQNSTNVKFGSAVVLLIIFVALTAIPVVRQVQAVGELKIQYRYGDTATDAKIKPEMKLVNTTTGSISLSNVKIRYWFTADDTVAPTIYCDFATVGCANLTQTTVSLSPARTNADRYLEIGFTSAAGSIAGGDNQTIKVRLQKTTNYNDTNDYS
;
A
#
# COMPACT_ATOMS: atom_id res chain seq x y z
N MET A 1 43.48 -54.16 52.30
CA MET A 1 43.42 -52.68 52.12
C MET A 1 42.37 -52.16 53.09
N SER A 2 42.77 -51.86 54.32
CA SER A 2 43.18 -50.54 54.82
C SER A 2 41.99 -49.69 55.31
N LYS A 3 41.77 -49.77 56.64
CA LYS A 3 41.50 -48.72 57.64
C LYS A 3 40.46 -47.63 57.33
N ASN A 4 39.76 -46.99 58.27
CA ASN A 4 39.36 -47.16 59.66
C ASN A 4 38.69 -45.81 60.02
N LYS A 5 37.62 -45.86 60.83
CA LYS A 5 37.20 -44.88 61.86
C LYS A 5 36.39 -43.60 61.56
N ALA A 6 35.59 -43.33 62.62
CA ALA A 6 34.84 -42.13 63.05
C ALA A 6 33.40 -42.03 62.49
N ASN A 7 32.31 -42.25 63.24
CA ASN A 7 31.84 -41.75 64.56
C ASN A 7 31.76 -40.21 64.62
N GLN A 8 30.55 -39.66 64.68
CA GLN A 8 30.04 -38.88 65.84
C GLN A 8 28.70 -38.18 65.51
N ASN A 9 27.84 -38.22 66.52
CA ASN A 9 26.64 -37.41 66.74
C ASN A 9 26.91 -35.91 66.51
N SER A 10 25.98 -35.15 65.90
CA SER A 10 25.58 -33.82 66.41
C SER A 10 24.46 -33.14 65.61
N THR A 11 23.44 -32.72 66.36
CA THR A 11 22.65 -31.46 66.26
C THR A 11 21.79 -31.18 65.03
N ASN A 12 20.48 -31.27 65.25
CA ASN A 12 19.46 -30.45 64.58
C ASN A 12 19.81 -28.96 64.70
N VAL A 13 19.79 -28.25 63.57
CA VAL A 13 19.63 -26.80 63.54
C VAL A 13 18.50 -26.48 62.57
N LYS A 14 17.36 -26.04 63.11
CA LYS A 14 16.32 -25.34 62.34
C LYS A 14 16.76 -23.89 62.17
N PHE A 15 16.83 -23.40 60.93
CA PHE A 15 16.67 -21.98 60.64
C PHE A 15 15.66 -21.83 59.50
N GLY A 16 14.63 -21.02 59.76
CA GLY A 16 13.60 -20.69 58.80
C GLY A 16 14.14 -19.84 57.66
N SER A 17 13.51 -19.97 56.50
CA SER A 17 13.60 -18.95 55.44
C SER A 17 12.19 -18.69 54.95
N ALA A 18 11.74 -17.46 55.19
CA ALA A 18 10.53 -16.90 54.63
C ALA A 18 10.66 -16.90 53.10
N VAL A 19 9.78 -17.64 52.43
CA VAL A 19 9.65 -17.57 50.98
C VAL A 19 8.83 -16.33 50.66
N VAL A 20 9.49 -15.25 50.23
CA VAL A 20 8.84 -14.10 49.62
C VAL A 20 8.44 -14.52 48.20
N LEU A 21 7.15 -14.79 48.00
CA LEU A 21 6.61 -15.09 46.68
C LEU A 21 6.48 -13.79 45.89
N LEU A 22 7.44 -13.53 45.00
CA LEU A 22 7.36 -12.41 44.05
C LEU A 22 6.36 -12.78 42.94
N ILE A 23 5.11 -12.34 43.06
CA ILE A 23 4.13 -12.47 41.98
C ILE A 23 4.51 -11.47 40.89
N ILE A 24 5.21 -11.94 39.84
CA ILE A 24 5.41 -11.16 38.63
C ILE A 24 4.05 -11.06 37.92
N PHE A 25 3.40 -9.92 38.04
CA PHE A 25 2.22 -9.58 37.25
C PHE A 25 2.71 -9.28 35.82
N VAL A 26 2.76 -10.29 34.95
CA VAL A 26 2.93 -10.05 33.52
C VAL A 26 1.63 -9.42 33.05
N ALA A 27 1.63 -8.10 32.86
CA ALA A 27 0.54 -7.43 32.15
C ALA A 27 0.51 -7.98 30.73
N LEU A 28 -0.43 -8.90 30.47
CA LEU A 28 -0.74 -9.38 29.13
C LEU A 28 -1.39 -8.22 28.40
N THR A 29 -0.59 -7.36 27.77
CA THR A 29 -1.11 -6.35 26.86
C THR A 29 -1.70 -7.09 25.67
N ALA A 30 -3.02 -6.96 25.48
CA ALA A 30 -3.65 -7.38 24.23
C ALA A 30 -3.01 -6.55 23.11
N ILE A 31 -2.11 -7.15 22.34
CA ILE A 31 -1.59 -6.54 21.13
C ILE A 31 -2.80 -6.44 20.19
N PRO A 32 -3.20 -5.24 19.73
CA PRO A 32 -4.24 -5.13 18.73
C PRO A 32 -3.73 -5.84 17.48
N VAL A 33 -4.30 -7.00 17.17
CA VAL A 33 -4.10 -7.64 15.87
C VAL A 33 -4.83 -6.77 14.86
N VAL A 34 -4.10 -5.85 14.24
CA VAL A 34 -4.60 -5.13 13.07
C VAL A 34 -4.79 -6.17 11.98
N ARG A 35 -6.04 -6.64 11.80
CA ARG A 35 -6.40 -7.37 10.59
C ARG A 35 -6.21 -6.41 9.43
N GLN A 36 -5.11 -6.53 8.71
CA GLN A 36 -5.06 -6.07 7.34
C GLN A 36 -6.03 -6.96 6.56
N VAL A 37 -7.27 -6.50 6.43
CA VAL A 37 -8.12 -6.98 5.35
C VAL A 37 -7.44 -6.48 4.08
N GLN A 38 -6.57 -7.30 3.50
CA GLN A 38 -6.26 -7.13 2.09
C GLN A 38 -7.60 -7.25 1.37
N ALA A 39 -8.10 -6.14 0.84
CA ALA A 39 -9.31 -6.08 0.03
C ALA A 39 -9.07 -6.92 -1.23
N VAL A 40 -9.27 -8.23 -1.14
CA VAL A 40 -9.26 -9.10 -2.30
C VAL A 40 -10.57 -8.84 -3.05
N GLY A 41 -10.51 -7.94 -4.03
CA GLY A 41 -11.56 -7.77 -5.05
C GLY A 41 -12.70 -6.80 -4.71
N GLU A 42 -12.45 -5.72 -3.97
CA GLU A 42 -13.47 -4.67 -3.77
C GLU A 42 -13.53 -3.66 -4.93
N LEU A 43 -12.37 -3.40 -5.53
CA LEU A 43 -12.21 -2.47 -6.64
C LEU A 43 -11.54 -3.17 -7.82
N LYS A 44 -12.05 -2.90 -9.02
CA LYS A 44 -11.48 -3.35 -10.29
C LYS A 44 -11.16 -2.14 -11.16
N ILE A 45 -10.01 -2.16 -11.83
CA ILE A 45 -9.70 -1.21 -12.90
C ILE A 45 -9.96 -1.88 -14.24
N GLN A 46 -10.77 -1.23 -15.07
CA GLN A 46 -10.81 -1.49 -16.51
C GLN A 46 -10.04 -0.38 -17.19
N TYR A 47 -9.32 -0.74 -18.24
CA TYR A 47 -8.47 0.17 -18.96
C TYR A 47 -8.81 0.09 -20.44
N ARG A 48 -8.82 1.24 -21.11
CA ARG A 48 -8.90 1.32 -22.56
C ARG A 48 -7.64 2.01 -23.07
N TYR A 49 -6.86 1.26 -23.82
CA TYR A 49 -5.68 1.76 -24.49
C TYR A 49 -6.09 2.68 -25.64
N GLY A 50 -5.58 3.92 -25.65
CA GLY A 50 -6.02 4.97 -26.57
C GLY A 50 -5.24 5.05 -27.88
N ASP A 51 -3.96 4.66 -27.89
CA ASP A 51 -3.08 4.75 -29.07
C ASP A 51 -1.72 4.06 -28.82
N THR A 52 -1.20 3.26 -29.77
CA THR A 52 0.17 2.68 -29.70
C THR A 52 1.06 3.55 -30.56
N ALA A 53 1.47 4.70 -30.03
CA ALA A 53 2.21 5.68 -30.80
C ALA A 53 3.39 6.22 -30.00
N THR A 54 4.53 6.39 -30.66
CA THR A 54 5.57 7.29 -30.18
C THR A 54 5.06 8.71 -30.35
N ASP A 55 4.44 9.27 -29.32
CA ASP A 55 3.95 10.64 -29.31
C ASP A 55 4.36 11.37 -28.02
N ALA A 56 4.07 12.67 -27.94
CA ALA A 56 4.41 13.46 -26.77
C ALA A 56 3.37 13.36 -25.63
N LYS A 57 2.48 12.35 -25.65
CA LYS A 57 1.24 12.27 -24.84
C LYS A 57 0.81 10.84 -24.48
N ILE A 58 1.08 10.41 -23.26
CA ILE A 58 0.40 9.23 -22.69
C ILE A 58 -1.02 9.62 -22.23
N LYS A 59 -2.06 8.92 -22.70
CA LYS A 59 -3.49 9.25 -22.45
C LYS A 59 -4.27 8.07 -21.83
N PRO A 60 -3.99 7.68 -20.57
CA PRO A 60 -4.67 6.53 -19.99
C PRO A 60 -6.14 6.85 -19.70
N GLU A 61 -7.01 5.97 -20.19
CA GLU A 61 -8.43 5.98 -19.89
C GLU A 61 -8.78 4.79 -18.98
N MET A 62 -9.26 5.10 -17.78
CA MET A 62 -9.53 4.11 -16.74
C MET A 62 -10.98 4.19 -16.29
N LYS A 63 -11.54 3.04 -15.95
CA LYS A 63 -12.80 2.90 -15.23
C LYS A 63 -12.55 2.13 -13.94
N LEU A 64 -12.70 2.82 -12.82
CA LEU A 64 -12.70 2.23 -11.48
C LEU A 64 -14.09 1.69 -11.17
N VAL A 65 -14.21 0.40 -10.91
CA VAL A 65 -15.49 -0.28 -10.64
C VAL A 65 -15.47 -0.79 -9.20
N ASN A 66 -16.52 -0.47 -8.44
CA ASN A 66 -16.77 -1.08 -7.14
C ASN A 66 -17.54 -2.38 -7.37
N THR A 67 -16.88 -3.50 -7.13
CA THR A 67 -17.44 -4.84 -7.34
C THR A 67 -18.17 -5.39 -6.11
N THR A 68 -18.24 -4.60 -5.03
CA THR A 68 -18.98 -4.95 -3.81
C THR A 68 -20.41 -4.43 -3.85
N THR A 69 -21.19 -4.76 -2.81
CA THR A 69 -22.51 -4.17 -2.57
C THR A 69 -22.46 -2.93 -1.67
N GLY A 70 -21.30 -2.66 -1.03
CA GLY A 70 -21.11 -1.54 -0.11
C GLY A 70 -20.57 -0.30 -0.80
N SER A 71 -20.71 0.86 -0.17
CA SER A 71 -20.09 2.10 -0.65
C SER A 71 -18.61 2.17 -0.24
N ILE A 72 -17.75 2.65 -1.14
CA ILE A 72 -16.30 2.83 -0.89
C ILE A 72 -15.95 4.32 -0.98
N SER A 73 -15.34 4.87 0.07
CA SER A 73 -14.85 6.25 0.05
C SER A 73 -13.68 6.40 -0.93
N LEU A 74 -13.81 7.31 -1.90
CA LEU A 74 -12.78 7.52 -2.92
C LEU A 74 -11.51 8.14 -2.35
N SER A 75 -11.60 8.89 -1.25
CA SER A 75 -10.43 9.46 -0.56
C SER A 75 -9.41 8.40 -0.11
N ASN A 76 -9.83 7.14 0.02
CA ASN A 76 -8.97 6.02 0.42
C ASN A 76 -8.38 5.27 -0.79
N VAL A 77 -8.74 5.66 -2.01
CA VAL A 77 -8.37 4.98 -3.24
C VAL A 77 -7.23 5.74 -3.92
N LYS A 78 -6.25 4.98 -4.41
CA LYS A 78 -5.20 5.47 -5.30
C LYS A 78 -5.11 4.56 -6.52
N ILE A 79 -4.95 5.14 -7.69
CA ILE A 79 -4.69 4.42 -8.94
C ILE A 79 -3.25 4.73 -9.36
N ARG A 80 -2.52 3.71 -9.80
CA ARG A 80 -1.15 3.87 -10.32
C ARG A 80 -1.07 3.36 -11.75
N TYR A 81 -0.62 4.23 -12.65
CA TYR A 81 -0.26 3.89 -14.02
C TYR A 81 1.27 3.91 -14.13
N TRP A 82 1.85 2.76 -14.43
CA TRP A 82 3.30 2.51 -14.43
C TRP A 82 3.85 2.63 -15.86
N PHE A 83 4.88 3.45 -16.02
CA PHE A 83 5.43 3.82 -17.34
C PHE A 83 6.92 4.10 -17.23
N THR A 84 7.60 4.19 -18.37
CA THR A 84 8.96 4.70 -18.47
C THR A 84 8.96 6.15 -18.93
N ALA A 85 9.79 6.99 -18.31
CA ALA A 85 9.84 8.41 -18.65
C ALA A 85 10.52 8.68 -20.00
N ASP A 86 11.32 7.73 -20.49
CA ASP A 86 12.20 7.77 -21.68
C ASP A 86 13.29 8.87 -21.69
N ASP A 87 13.12 9.93 -20.89
CA ASP A 87 14.07 11.02 -20.74
C ASP A 87 13.88 11.74 -19.38
N THR A 88 14.55 12.88 -19.21
CA THR A 88 14.51 13.69 -17.98
C THR A 88 13.43 14.77 -17.99
N VAL A 89 12.69 14.96 -19.10
CA VAL A 89 11.69 16.02 -19.24
C VAL A 89 10.44 15.65 -18.43
N ALA A 90 10.09 16.50 -17.47
CA ALA A 90 8.87 16.29 -16.68
C ALA A 90 7.61 16.62 -17.51
N PRO A 91 6.56 15.78 -17.44
CA PRO A 91 5.29 16.10 -18.08
C PRO A 91 4.46 17.10 -17.29
N THR A 92 3.65 17.86 -18.02
CA THR A 92 2.43 18.47 -17.48
C THR A 92 1.33 17.41 -17.48
N ILE A 93 0.61 17.29 -16.37
CA ILE A 93 -0.49 16.34 -16.21
C ILE A 93 -1.81 17.09 -16.35
N TYR A 94 -2.69 16.58 -17.19
CA TYR A 94 -4.04 17.11 -17.39
C TYR A 94 -5.07 16.08 -16.95
N CYS A 95 -6.15 16.52 -16.32
CA CYS A 95 -7.39 15.76 -16.25
C CYS A 95 -8.27 16.21 -17.41
N ASP A 96 -8.48 15.31 -18.39
CA ASP A 96 -9.31 15.59 -19.55
C ASP A 96 -10.79 15.30 -19.24
N PHE A 97 -11.07 14.32 -18.37
CA PHE A 97 -12.42 14.01 -17.88
C PHE A 97 -12.37 13.18 -16.59
N ALA A 98 -13.30 13.45 -15.67
CA ALA A 98 -13.56 12.55 -14.54
C ALA A 98 -15.04 12.59 -14.18
N THR A 99 -15.66 11.43 -13.96
CA THR A 99 -17.06 11.35 -13.50
C THR A 99 -17.25 12.07 -12.16
N VAL A 100 -16.26 11.99 -11.27
CA VAL A 100 -16.22 12.75 -10.00
C VAL A 100 -15.86 14.23 -10.15
N GLY A 101 -15.59 14.70 -11.36
CA GLY A 101 -15.07 16.04 -11.65
C GLY A 101 -13.55 16.14 -11.46
N CYS A 102 -12.88 16.78 -12.41
CA CYS A 102 -11.42 16.89 -12.41
C CYS A 102 -10.84 17.64 -11.21
N ALA A 103 -11.59 18.60 -10.65
CA ALA A 103 -11.20 19.33 -9.44
C ALA A 103 -11.10 18.42 -8.19
N ASN A 104 -11.68 17.22 -8.25
CA ASN A 104 -11.67 16.26 -7.16
C ASN A 104 -10.60 15.17 -7.33
N LEU A 105 -9.74 15.27 -8.35
CA LEU A 105 -8.58 14.40 -8.51
C LEU A 105 -7.29 15.07 -8.03
N THR A 106 -6.39 14.27 -7.47
CA THR A 106 -4.98 14.64 -7.30
C THR A 106 -4.14 13.80 -8.23
N GLN A 107 -3.10 14.39 -8.82
CA GLN A 107 -2.28 13.75 -9.84
C GLN A 107 -0.81 14.10 -9.60
N THR A 108 0.06 13.09 -9.55
CA THR A 108 1.51 13.31 -9.43
C THR A 108 2.28 12.18 -10.10
N THR A 109 3.48 12.46 -10.57
CA THR A 109 4.41 11.41 -11.04
C THR A 109 5.44 11.13 -9.96
N VAL A 110 5.75 9.86 -9.74
CA VAL A 110 6.70 9.41 -8.73
C VAL A 110 7.73 8.50 -9.37
N SER A 111 9.02 8.76 -9.12
CA SER A 111 10.12 7.93 -9.60
C SER A 111 10.30 6.67 -8.77
N LEU A 112 10.70 5.58 -9.41
CA LEU A 112 11.02 4.30 -8.78
C LEU A 112 12.52 4.15 -8.57
N SER A 113 12.90 3.72 -7.38
CA SER A 113 14.27 3.37 -7.04
C SER A 113 14.28 2.07 -6.22
N PRO A 114 14.79 0.95 -6.76
CA PRO A 114 15.27 0.80 -8.14
C PRO A 114 14.12 0.83 -9.16
N ALA A 115 14.43 1.20 -10.40
CA ALA A 115 13.53 1.04 -11.53
C ALA A 115 13.23 -0.45 -11.78
N ARG A 116 12.09 -0.73 -12.42
CA ARG A 116 11.64 -2.07 -12.80
C ARG A 116 11.60 -2.19 -14.32
N THR A 117 11.56 -3.43 -14.83
CA THR A 117 11.32 -3.67 -16.25
C THR A 117 10.04 -2.95 -16.68
N ASN A 118 10.16 -2.11 -17.70
CA ASN A 118 9.07 -1.32 -18.28
C ASN A 118 8.42 -0.30 -17.33
N ALA A 119 9.09 0.06 -16.22
CA ALA A 119 8.63 1.15 -15.35
C ALA A 119 9.77 1.78 -14.53
N ASP A 120 10.06 3.05 -14.79
CA ASP A 120 10.91 3.88 -13.92
C ASP A 120 10.10 4.95 -13.16
N ARG A 121 8.83 5.15 -13.52
CA ARG A 121 7.90 6.06 -12.86
C ARG A 121 6.49 5.46 -12.77
N TYR A 122 5.66 6.06 -11.92
CA TYR A 122 4.22 5.91 -12.00
C TYR A 122 3.49 7.24 -11.87
N LEU A 123 2.38 7.40 -12.58
CA LEU A 123 1.37 8.41 -12.28
C LEU A 123 0.53 7.88 -11.11
N GLU A 124 0.48 8.60 -10.00
CA GLU A 124 -0.48 8.38 -8.93
C GLU A 124 -1.67 9.31 -9.11
N ILE A 125 -2.87 8.72 -9.20
CA ILE A 125 -4.14 9.44 -9.16
C ILE A 125 -4.79 9.15 -7.81
N GLY A 126 -5.06 10.20 -7.04
CA GLY A 126 -5.85 10.14 -5.83
C GLY A 126 -7.15 10.94 -5.99
N PHE A 127 -7.96 10.92 -4.94
CA PHE A 127 -9.21 11.64 -4.87
C PHE A 127 -9.24 12.52 -3.63
N THR A 128 -9.76 13.73 -3.77
CA THR A 128 -10.01 14.62 -2.61
C THR A 128 -11.18 14.07 -1.79
N SER A 129 -11.36 14.58 -0.56
CA SER A 129 -12.53 14.24 0.24
C SER A 129 -13.85 14.64 -0.44
N ALA A 130 -13.84 15.69 -1.26
CA ALA A 130 -14.99 16.16 -2.02
C ALA A 130 -15.40 15.22 -3.17
N ALA A 131 -14.56 14.23 -3.53
CA ALA A 131 -14.94 13.19 -4.49
C ALA A 131 -16.04 12.25 -3.95
N GLY A 132 -16.25 12.20 -2.63
CA GLY A 132 -17.26 11.35 -2.01
C GLY A 132 -16.94 9.86 -2.11
N SER A 133 -17.94 9.07 -2.47
CA SER A 133 -17.85 7.61 -2.48
C SER A 133 -18.43 7.01 -3.77
N ILE A 134 -17.98 5.81 -4.10
CA ILE A 134 -18.54 4.98 -5.17
C ILE A 134 -19.49 3.94 -4.56
N ALA A 135 -20.77 3.95 -4.95
CA ALA A 135 -21.73 2.97 -4.47
C ALA A 135 -21.38 1.54 -4.95
N GLY A 136 -21.93 0.52 -4.31
CA GLY A 136 -21.73 -0.87 -4.73
C GLY A 136 -22.27 -1.09 -6.14
N GLY A 137 -21.48 -1.72 -7.02
CA GLY A 137 -21.81 -1.93 -8.43
C GLY A 137 -21.56 -0.74 -9.35
N ASP A 138 -21.30 0.46 -8.81
CA ASP A 138 -21.05 1.66 -9.60
C ASP A 138 -19.61 1.76 -10.10
N ASN A 139 -19.36 2.75 -10.96
CA ASN A 139 -18.06 3.01 -11.55
C ASN A 139 -17.73 4.51 -11.68
N GLN A 140 -16.43 4.83 -11.70
CA GLN A 140 -15.90 6.16 -11.99
C GLN A 140 -15.02 6.09 -13.25
N THR A 141 -15.32 6.93 -14.24
CA THR A 141 -14.47 7.06 -15.43
C THR A 141 -13.47 8.20 -15.22
N ILE A 142 -12.22 7.96 -15.57
CA ILE A 142 -11.10 8.87 -15.37
C ILE A 142 -10.25 8.86 -16.64
N LYS A 143 -10.05 10.05 -17.23
CA LYS A 143 -9.20 10.28 -18.40
C LYS A 143 -8.20 11.35 -18.06
N VAL A 144 -6.93 10.99 -18.14
CA VAL A 144 -5.81 11.88 -17.86
C VAL A 144 -4.82 11.85 -19.01
N ARG A 145 -3.98 12.88 -19.08
CA ARG A 145 -2.96 12.99 -20.10
C ARG A 145 -1.66 13.51 -19.52
N LEU A 146 -0.58 12.78 -19.72
CA LEU A 146 0.78 13.24 -19.43
C LEU A 146 1.34 13.79 -20.73
N GLN A 147 1.63 15.08 -20.79
CA GLN A 147 2.19 15.72 -21.98
C GLN A 147 3.54 16.35 -21.68
N LYS A 148 4.54 16.04 -22.49
CA LYS A 148 5.87 16.68 -22.45
C LYS A 148 6.23 17.22 -23.84
N THR A 149 7.41 17.81 -23.99
CA THR A 149 7.89 18.36 -25.29
C THR A 149 8.60 17.33 -26.16
N THR A 150 9.06 16.24 -25.56
CA THR A 150 9.68 15.07 -26.19
C THR A 150 8.67 13.93 -26.32
N ASN A 151 9.00 12.90 -27.09
CA ASN A 151 8.12 11.74 -27.24
C ASN A 151 8.33 10.73 -26.11
N TYR A 152 7.28 9.99 -25.82
CA TYR A 152 7.31 8.72 -25.10
C TYR A 152 7.44 7.56 -26.10
N ASN A 153 7.87 6.41 -25.60
CA ASN A 153 7.79 5.14 -26.29
C ASN A 153 6.81 4.21 -25.57
N ASP A 154 5.51 4.40 -25.76
CA ASP A 154 4.46 3.66 -25.05
C ASP A 154 4.53 2.11 -25.19
N THR A 155 5.35 1.58 -26.12
CA THR A 155 5.59 0.14 -26.27
C THR A 155 6.47 -0.47 -25.17
N ASN A 156 7.22 0.36 -24.43
CA ASN A 156 8.08 -0.07 -23.32
C ASN A 156 7.46 0.22 -21.94
N ASP A 157 6.20 0.65 -21.88
CA ASP A 157 5.48 0.91 -20.65
C ASP A 157 4.86 -0.38 -20.07
N TYR A 158 4.76 -0.46 -18.75
CA TYR A 158 4.22 -1.63 -18.06
C TYR A 158 2.67 -1.70 -18.13
N SER A 159 1.99 -0.55 -18.18
CA SER A 159 0.51 -0.45 -18.06
C SER A 159 -0.21 -0.31 -19.39
#